data_AF-A0A8K0YFQ4-F1
#
_entry.id   AF-A0A8K0YFQ4-F1
#
_cell.length_a   1.000
_cell.length_b   1.000
_cell.length_c   1.000
_cell.angle_alpha   90.00
_cell.angle_beta   90.00
_cell.angle_gamma   90.00
#
_symmetry.space_group_name_H-M   'P 1'
#
loop_
_entity.id
_entity.type
_entity.pdbx_description
1 polymer ?
#
loop_
_entity_poly.entity_id
_entity_poly.type
_entity_poly.pdbx_seq_one_letter_code
_entity_poly.pdbx_strand_id
1 'polypeptide(L)' 'LHSGTVVGKLEGEREITLGFVDLMRDDYIEKDRSRGIYFTQDWVSLPGTMPVASGGIHVWHMPALVEIFGDDACLQFGG' A
#
# COMPACT_ATOMS: atom_id res chain seq x y z
N LEU A 1 8.77 -2.35 -2.62
CA LEU A 1 8.13 -3.50 -3.32
C LEU A 1 6.88 -2.98 -4.04
N HIS A 2 6.54 -3.48 -5.24
CA HIS A 2 5.33 -3.02 -5.94
C HIS A 2 4.06 -3.46 -5.21
N SER A 3 3.16 -2.50 -4.96
CA SER A 3 2.03 -2.65 -4.03
C SER A 3 0.70 -2.20 -4.64
N GLY A 4 0.61 -2.16 -5.97
CA GLY A 4 -0.59 -1.72 -6.69
C GLY A 4 -0.78 -0.21 -6.69
N THR A 5 -1.88 0.25 -7.30
CA THR A 5 -2.19 1.69 -7.40
C THR A 5 -3.62 2.02 -7.00
N VAL A 6 -4.52 1.04 -6.94
CA VAL A 6 -5.98 1.17 -6.75
C VAL A 6 -6.69 1.92 -7.88
N VAL A 7 -6.15 3.07 -8.30
CA VAL A 7 -6.72 3.98 -9.30
C VAL A 7 -6.05 3.88 -10.68
N GLY A 8 -5.01 3.05 -10.81
CA GLY A 8 -4.27 2.87 -12.06
C GLY A 8 -4.84 1.79 -12.96
N LYS A 9 -4.00 1.30 -13.88
CA LYS A 9 -4.41 0.34 -14.92
C LYS A 9 -4.63 -1.08 -14.39
N LEU A 10 -3.87 -1.48 -13.37
CA LEU A 10 -3.85 -2.84 -12.85
C LEU A 10 -4.83 -2.97 -11.69
N GLU A 11 -5.38 -4.17 -11.51
CA GLU A 11 -6.32 -4.48 -10.44
C GLU A 11 -5.70 -4.20 -9.05
N GLY A 12 -6.53 -3.66 -8.15
CA GLY A 12 -6.19 -3.45 -6.75
C GLY A 12 -7.38 -2.90 -5.99
N GLU A 13 -7.95 -3.70 -5.09
CA GLU A 13 -9.03 -3.26 -4.18
C GLU A 13 -8.43 -2.43 -3.03
N ARG A 14 -9.12 -1.36 -2.62
CA ARG A 14 -8.57 -0.36 -1.71
C ARG A 14 -8.28 -0.93 -0.32
N GLU A 15 -9.26 -1.61 0.29
CA GLU A 15 -9.11 -2.10 1.67
C GLU A 15 -8.07 -3.21 1.78
N ILE A 16 -8.02 -4.11 0.81
CA ILE A 16 -6.95 -5.12 0.72
C ILE A 16 -5.57 -4.44 0.54
N THR A 17 -5.50 -3.40 -0.29
CA THR A 17 -4.24 -2.65 -0.52
C THR A 17 -3.73 -1.99 0.74
N LEU A 18 -4.61 -1.33 1.50
CA LEU A 18 -4.24 -0.75 2.79
C LEU A 18 -3.73 -1.83 3.75
N GLY A 19 -4.41 -2.98 3.83
CA GLY A 19 -3.98 -4.09 4.69
C GLY A 19 -2.57 -4.59 4.40
N PHE A 20 -2.24 -4.91 3.15
CA PHE A 20 -0.88 -5.37 2.85
C PHE A 20 0.18 -4.27 2.85
N VAL A 21 -0.20 -2.99 2.69
CA VAL A 21 0.71 -1.86 2.88
C VAL A 21 1.06 -1.68 4.37
N ASP A 22 0.10 -1.87 5.28
CA ASP A 22 0.34 -1.87 6.73
C ASP A 22 1.29 -3.03 7.09
N LEU A 23 1.05 -4.23 6.57
CA LEU A 23 1.95 -5.39 6.75
C LEU A 23 3.38 -5.15 6.26
N MET A 24 3.57 -4.26 5.29
CA MET A 24 4.89 -3.93 4.76
C MET A 24 5.64 -2.93 5.64
N ARG A 25 4.96 -2.02 6.33
CA ARG A 25 5.58 -0.86 6.97
C ARG A 25 5.59 -0.91 8.49
N ASP A 26 4.50 -1.36 9.07
CA ASP A 26 4.25 -1.24 10.51
C ASP A 26 4.90 -2.41 11.24
N ASP A 27 5.31 -2.19 12.49
CA ASP A 27 5.92 -3.24 13.32
C ASP A 27 4.88 -4.22 13.87
N TYR A 28 3.65 -3.74 14.10
CA TYR A 28 2.57 -4.52 14.67
C TYR A 28 1.25 -4.20 13.97
N ILE A 29 0.62 -5.23 13.40
CA ILE A 29 -0.63 -5.12 12.64
C ILE A 29 -1.68 -6.01 13.30
N GLU A 30 -2.76 -5.41 13.78
CA GLU A 30 -3.87 -6.17 14.35
C GLU A 30 -4.65 -6.93 13.26
N LYS A 31 -5.27 -8.04 13.67
CA LYS A 31 -6.22 -8.76 12.82
C LYS A 31 -7.38 -7.84 12.42
N ASP A 32 -7.49 -7.59 11.11
CA ASP A 32 -8.62 -6.89 10.50
C ASP A 32 -9.09 -7.60 9.22
N ARG A 33 -10.24 -8.30 9.32
CA ARG A 33 -10.81 -9.03 8.19
C ARG A 33 -11.39 -8.13 7.10
N SER A 34 -11.71 -6.87 7.41
CA SER A 34 -12.19 -5.92 6.41
C SER A 34 -11.09 -5.52 5.42
N ARG A 35 -9.84 -5.59 5.87
CA ARG A 35 -8.61 -5.35 5.08
C ARG A 35 -7.88 -6.62 4.68
N GLY A 36 -8.50 -7.79 4.83
CA GLY A 36 -7.90 -9.08 4.46
C GLY A 36 -6.81 -9.59 5.41
N ILE A 37 -6.67 -9.01 6.61
CA ILE A 37 -5.72 -9.44 7.63
C ILE A 37 -6.39 -10.47 8.56
N TYR A 38 -6.01 -11.74 8.41
CA TYR A 38 -6.64 -12.84 9.14
C TYR A 38 -6.04 -13.09 10.52
N PHE A 39 -4.79 -12.71 10.72
CA PHE A 39 -4.02 -12.91 11.93
C PHE A 39 -3.31 -11.61 12.30
N THR A 40 -3.18 -11.36 13.60
CA THR A 40 -2.30 -10.31 14.10
C THR A 40 -0.85 -10.66 13.77
N GLN A 41 -0.09 -9.70 13.28
CA GLN A 41 1.31 -9.86 12.88
C GLN A 41 2.20 -8.91 13.69
N ASP A 42 3.24 -9.46 14.31
CA ASP A 42 4.29 -8.73 15.02
C ASP A 42 5.62 -8.99 14.30
N TRP A 43 6.31 -7.94 13.89
CA TRP A 43 7.58 -7.99 13.16
C TRP A 43 8.80 -7.80 14.05
N VAL A 44 8.61 -7.53 15.35
CA VAL A 44 9.67 -7.52 16.37
C VAL A 44 10.83 -6.59 16.00
N SER A 45 10.49 -5.38 15.57
CA SER A 45 11.39 -4.30 15.12
C SER A 45 12.17 -4.61 13.84
N LEU A 46 11.70 -5.54 13.01
CA LEU A 46 12.24 -5.71 11.66
C LEU A 46 12.00 -4.43 10.85
N PRO A 47 12.98 -3.94 10.07
CA PRO A 47 12.78 -2.76 9.23
C PRO A 47 11.65 -2.95 8.22
N GLY A 48 10.79 -1.94 8.10
CA GLY A 48 9.72 -1.91 7.11
C GLY A 48 10.22 -1.85 5.66
N THR A 49 9.36 -2.24 4.73
CA THR A 49 9.57 -2.18 3.28
C THR A 49 8.75 -1.04 2.68
N MET A 50 9.41 -0.15 1.95
CA MET A 50 8.74 0.96 1.24
C MET A 50 7.84 0.43 0.10
N PRO A 51 6.52 0.71 0.11
CA PRO A 51 5.61 0.39 -0.99
C PRO A 51 5.89 1.24 -2.23
N VAL A 52 5.66 0.65 -3.40
CA VAL A 52 5.81 1.31 -4.70
C VAL A 52 4.48 1.24 -5.44
N ALA A 53 3.87 2.40 -5.68
CA ALA A 53 2.67 2.53 -6.49
C ALA A 53 3.07 2.79 -7.95
N SER A 54 2.73 1.86 -8.85
CA SER A 54 3.14 1.91 -10.26
C SER A 54 2.11 1.25 -11.17
N GLY A 55 1.92 1.83 -12.36
CA GLY A 55 1.11 1.27 -13.44
C GLY A 55 -0.08 2.14 -13.85
N GLY A 56 0.06 2.88 -14.96
CA GLY A 56 -1.03 3.65 -15.56
C GLY A 56 -1.52 4.82 -14.71
N ILE A 57 -0.63 5.43 -13.92
CA ILE A 57 -0.93 6.60 -13.09
C ILE A 57 -0.44 7.90 -13.75
N HIS A 58 -1.14 9.01 -13.50
CA HIS A 58 -0.84 10.35 -14.00
C HIS A 58 -1.18 11.41 -12.93
N VAL A 59 -0.90 12.69 -13.20
CA VAL A 59 -0.99 13.78 -12.20
C VAL A 59 -2.34 13.85 -11.46
N TRP A 60 -3.46 13.60 -12.12
CA TRP A 60 -4.78 13.62 -11.46
C TRP A 60 -5.01 12.52 -10.42
N HIS A 61 -4.16 11.48 -10.40
CA HIS A 61 -4.20 10.46 -9.36
C HIS A 61 -3.43 10.88 -8.10
N MET A 62 -2.63 11.95 -8.12
CA MET A 62 -1.80 12.35 -6.98
C MET A 62 -2.57 12.51 -5.66
N PRO A 63 -3.76 13.17 -5.62
CA PRO A 63 -4.50 13.29 -4.36
C PRO A 63 -4.86 11.93 -3.76
N ALA A 64 -5.34 11.00 -4.60
CA ALA A 64 -5.70 9.65 -4.17
C ALA A 64 -4.46 8.82 -3.76
N LEU A 65 -3.36 8.94 -4.50
CA LEU A 65 -2.13 8.20 -4.19
C LEU A 65 -1.54 8.63 -2.85
N VAL A 66 -1.52 9.94 -2.55
CA VAL A 66 -1.04 10.45 -1.26
C VAL A 66 -1.99 10.07 -0.13
N GLU A 67 -3.31 10.05 -0.37
CA GLU A 67 -4.28 9.56 0.63
C GLU A 67 -4.07 8.08 0.96
N ILE A 68 -3.80 7.24 -0.05
CA ILE A 68 -3.68 5.79 0.12
C ILE A 68 -2.33 5.41 0.73
N PHE A 69 -1.23 5.97 0.22
CA PHE A 69 0.11 5.50 0.55
C PHE A 69 0.85 6.41 1.54
N GLY A 70 0.45 7.66 1.72
CA GLY A 70 1.17 8.63 2.56
C GLY A 70 2.58 8.94 2.03
N ASP A 71 3.44 9.45 2.92
CA ASP A 71 4.76 9.97 2.56
C ASP A 71 5.81 8.87 2.31
N ASP A 72 5.71 7.75 3.05
CA ASP A 72 6.66 6.63 2.96
C ASP A 72 6.31 5.70 1.79
N ALA A 73 6.38 6.23 0.57
CA ALA A 73 6.09 5.50 -0.65
C ALA A 73 6.88 6.02 -1.86
N CYS A 74 7.05 5.18 -2.87
CA CYS A 74 7.52 5.60 -4.18
C CYS A 74 6.37 5.58 -5.18
N LEU A 75 6.13 6.70 -5.86
CA LEU A 75 5.12 6.84 -6.90
C LEU A 75 5.79 6.85 -8.29
N GLN A 76 5.59 5.80 -9.08
CA GLN A 76 6.30 5.62 -10.35
C GLN A 76 5.44 6.03 -11.56
N PHE A 77 5.83 7.12 -12.20
CA PHE A 77 5.21 7.64 -13.43
C PHE A 77 6.13 7.32 -14.62
N GLY A 78 5.70 6.40 -15.49
CA GLY A 78 6.51 5.95 -16.63
C GLY A 78 6.05 6.46 -17.99
N GLY A 79 4.74 6.56 -18.21
CA GLY A 79 4.15 7.02 -19.47
C GLY A 79 4.08 8.52 -19.63
#